data_AF-A0A2P5FZM8-F1
#
_entry.id   AF-A0A2P5FZM8-F1
#
_cell.length_a   1.000
_cell.length_b   1.000
_cell.length_c   1.000
_cell.angle_alpha   90.00
_cell.angle_beta   90.00
_cell.angle_gamma   90.00
#
_symmetry.space_group_name_H-M   'P 1'
#
loop_
_entity.id
_entity.type
_entity.pdbx_description
1 polymer ?
#
loop_
_entity_poly.entity_id
_entity_poly.type
_entity_poly.pdbx_seq_one_letter_code
_entity_poly.pdbx_strand_id
1 'polypeptide(L)'
;MIVTLNGVVLQCASFDFYYFVLTWPQSLCNLNPYERSCCNPKTDKKPTDFIIHGLWPNFNNGSFPTYCDPRSPFDKNQVSDFIGSMEKYWPSMSCPSNDGRKFWSHEWMKHGICSESLLNQRNYFLTTLNLRMEVNILSAFERAGN
;
A
#
# COMPACT_ATOMS: atom_id res chain seq x y z
N MET A 1 47.41 9.15 -10.90
CA MET A 1 46.86 9.17 -9.52
C MET A 1 45.43 8.65 -9.62
N ILE A 2 45.22 7.38 -9.32
CA ILE A 2 43.90 6.73 -9.39
C ILE A 2 43.26 6.92 -8.01
N VAL A 3 42.18 7.69 -7.94
CA VAL A 3 41.36 7.78 -6.72
C VAL A 3 40.30 6.70 -6.84
N THR A 4 40.54 5.56 -6.20
CA THR A 4 39.47 4.58 -5.93
C THR A 4 38.59 5.15 -4.82
N LEU A 5 37.44 5.71 -5.19
CA LEU A 5 36.36 5.97 -4.24
C LEU A 5 35.73 4.62 -3.88
N ASN A 6 36.09 4.09 -2.71
CA ASN A 6 35.30 3.07 -2.01
C ASN A 6 34.01 3.73 -1.50
N GLY A 7 33.15 4.14 -2.43
CA GLY A 7 31.79 4.55 -2.12
C GLY A 7 30.97 3.29 -1.96
N VAL A 8 30.36 3.10 -0.80
CA VAL A 8 29.19 2.23 -0.68
C VAL A 8 28.17 2.80 -1.66
N VAL A 9 28.02 2.17 -2.82
CA VAL A 9 26.95 2.51 -3.75
C VAL A 9 25.67 2.09 -3.04
N LEU A 10 24.99 3.05 -2.41
CA LEU A 10 23.56 2.91 -2.12
C LEU A 10 22.89 2.80 -3.49
N GLN A 11 22.74 1.58 -4.00
CA GLN A 11 21.89 1.32 -5.13
C GLN A 11 20.47 1.63 -4.66
N CYS A 12 19.96 2.83 -4.95
CA CYS A 12 18.53 3.07 -4.86
C CYS A 12 17.83 1.99 -5.67
N ALA A 13 16.80 1.37 -5.10
CA ALA A 13 15.90 0.56 -5.88
C ALA A 13 15.34 1.45 -7.00
N SER A 14 15.75 1.15 -8.23
CA SER A 14 15.14 1.70 -9.43
C SER A 14 13.90 0.87 -9.73
N PHE A 15 12.89 1.48 -10.32
CA PHE A 15 11.70 0.82 -10.85
C PHE A 15 11.17 1.68 -12.00
N ASP A 16 10.31 1.10 -12.85
CA ASP A 16 9.84 1.73 -14.08
C ASP A 16 8.47 2.40 -13.91
N PHE A 17 7.56 1.76 -13.18
CA PHE A 17 6.19 2.25 -12.96
C PHE A 17 5.61 1.76 -11.63
N TYR A 18 4.44 2.28 -11.26
CA TYR A 18 3.66 1.79 -10.12
C TYR A 18 2.42 1.02 -10.58
N TYR A 19 2.13 -0.11 -9.95
CA TYR A 19 0.76 -0.60 -9.86
C TYR A 19 0.07 0.07 -8.68
N PHE A 20 -1.01 0.80 -8.94
CA PHE A 20 -1.95 1.23 -7.91
C PHE A 20 -3.07 0.19 -7.81
N VAL A 21 -3.10 -0.55 -6.70
CA VAL A 21 -3.94 -1.75 -6.56
C VAL A 21 -5.07 -1.49 -5.58
N LEU A 22 -6.29 -1.69 -6.06
CA LEU A 22 -7.51 -1.59 -5.29
C LEU A 22 -8.16 -2.96 -5.12
N THR A 23 -8.84 -3.17 -4.00
CA THR A 23 -9.56 -4.40 -3.67
C THR A 23 -11.03 -4.09 -3.45
N TRP A 24 -11.92 -4.90 -4.03
CA TRP A 24 -13.34 -4.90 -3.69
C TRP A 24 -13.57 -5.77 -2.44
N PRO A 25 -13.98 -5.19 -1.29
CA PRO A 25 -14.06 -5.90 -0.02
C PRO A 25 -14.97 -7.13 -0.07
N GLN A 26 -16.10 -7.04 -0.76
CA GLN A 26 -17.09 -8.12 -0.82
C GLN A 26 -16.54 -9.33 -1.58
N SER A 27 -15.80 -9.12 -2.68
CA SER A 27 -15.13 -10.23 -3.38
C SER A 27 -14.08 -10.90 -2.51
N LEU A 28 -13.34 -10.12 -1.70
CA LEU A 28 -12.35 -10.68 -0.78
C LEU A 28 -12.98 -11.55 0.32
N CYS A 29 -14.16 -11.15 0.81
CA CYS A 29 -14.83 -11.81 1.93
C CYS A 29 -15.84 -12.89 1.51
N ASN A 30 -16.13 -13.02 0.21
CA ASN A 30 -16.94 -14.10 -0.35
C ASN A 30 -16.12 -15.34 -0.74
N LEU A 31 -14.80 -15.33 -0.48
CA LEU A 31 -13.95 -16.50 -0.66
C LEU A 31 -14.26 -17.59 0.37
N ASN A 32 -13.91 -18.84 0.05
CA ASN A 32 -14.10 -19.96 0.95
C ASN A 32 -13.39 -19.68 2.30
N PRO A 33 -14.07 -19.76 3.46
CA PRO A 33 -13.46 -19.47 4.76
C PRO A 33 -12.24 -20.34 5.10
N TYR A 34 -12.15 -21.54 4.52
CA TYR A 34 -10.99 -22.44 4.64
C TYR A 34 -9.79 -21.98 3.81
N GLU A 35 -10.01 -21.21 2.75
CA GLU A 35 -8.95 -20.61 1.92
C GLU A 35 -8.51 -19.26 2.47
N ARG A 36 -9.46 -18.42 2.89
CA ARG A 36 -9.18 -17.10 3.46
C ARG A 36 -10.30 -16.64 4.38
N SER A 37 -9.99 -16.50 5.67
CA SER A 37 -10.90 -15.83 6.60
C SER A 37 -10.88 -14.32 6.40
N CYS A 38 -12.06 -13.69 6.40
CA CYS A 38 -12.23 -12.24 6.36
C CYS A 38 -12.86 -11.74 7.66
N CYS A 39 -12.30 -10.65 8.20
CA CYS A 39 -12.82 -9.96 9.38
C CYS A 39 -13.03 -8.49 9.05
N ASN A 40 -14.07 -7.89 9.63
CA ASN A 40 -14.25 -6.45 9.52
C ASN A 40 -13.10 -5.74 10.27
N PRO A 41 -12.64 -4.57 9.79
CA PRO A 41 -11.67 -3.76 10.52
C PRO A 41 -12.25 -3.34 11.87
N LYS A 42 -11.40 -2.91 12.80
CA LYS A 42 -11.86 -2.42 14.12
C LYS A 42 -12.72 -1.16 14.06
N THR A 43 -12.75 -0.48 12.91
CA THR A 43 -13.58 0.70 12.69
C THR A 43 -15.06 0.32 12.68
N ASP A 44 -15.94 1.19 13.18
CA ASP A 44 -17.39 0.93 13.27
C ASP A 44 -18.10 0.77 11.91
N LYS A 45 -17.41 0.99 10.78
CA LYS A 45 -17.99 0.96 9.45
C LYS A 45 -17.32 -0.10 8.58
N LYS A 46 -18.14 -0.99 8.02
CA LYS A 46 -17.70 -1.91 6.97
C LYS A 46 -17.37 -1.12 5.69
N PRO A 47 -16.27 -1.40 4.99
CA PRO A 47 -16.00 -0.78 3.71
C PRO A 47 -17.06 -1.15 2.67
N THR A 48 -17.68 -0.14 2.05
CA THR A 48 -18.71 -0.30 1.01
C THR A 48 -18.24 0.16 -0.37
N ASP A 49 -16.95 0.48 -0.50
CA ASP A 49 -16.31 0.96 -1.72
C ASP A 49 -14.97 0.23 -1.88
N PHE A 50 -14.32 0.33 -3.04
CA PHE A 50 -12.97 -0.16 -3.27
C PHE A 50 -12.01 0.40 -2.21
N ILE A 51 -11.21 -0.47 -1.62
CA ILE A 51 -10.18 -0.11 -0.66
C ILE A 51 -8.79 -0.27 -1.27
N ILE A 52 -7.83 0.48 -0.75
CA ILE A 52 -6.44 0.38 -1.17
C ILE A 52 -5.89 -0.98 -0.73
N HIS A 53 -5.24 -1.67 -1.65
CA HIS A 53 -4.33 -2.77 -1.33
C HIS A 53 -2.91 -2.24 -1.18
N GLY A 54 -2.42 -1.52 -2.20
CA GLY A 54 -1.12 -0.87 -2.14
C GLY A 54 -0.69 -0.16 -3.43
N LEU A 55 0.49 0.45 -3.35
CA LEU A 55 1.16 1.14 -4.44
C LEU A 55 2.51 0.46 -4.66
N TRP A 56 2.68 -0.25 -5.77
CA TRP A 56 3.77 -1.21 -5.93
C TRP A 56 4.72 -0.81 -7.05
N PRO A 57 5.96 -0.40 -6.73
CA PRO A 57 7.04 -0.27 -7.71
C PRO A 57 7.21 -1.55 -8.53
N ASN A 58 7.28 -1.44 -9.85
CA ASN A 58 7.41 -2.57 -10.78
C ASN A 58 8.38 -2.26 -11.92
N PHE A 59 8.91 -3.31 -12.54
CA PHE A 59 9.74 -3.23 -13.74
C PHE A 59 8.95 -3.65 -14.98
N ASN A 60 9.34 -3.13 -16.14
CA ASN A 60 8.76 -3.45 -17.44
C ASN A 60 8.94 -4.93 -17.83
N ASN A 61 9.90 -5.64 -17.23
CA ASN A 61 10.12 -7.07 -17.44
C ASN A 61 9.16 -7.96 -16.63
N GLY A 62 8.22 -7.38 -15.86
CA GLY A 62 7.25 -8.08 -15.03
C GLY A 62 7.74 -8.47 -13.64
N SER A 63 9.02 -8.26 -13.31
CA SER A 63 9.53 -8.40 -11.94
C SER A 63 9.28 -7.12 -11.13
N PHE A 64 9.47 -7.18 -9.81
CA PHE A 64 9.31 -6.03 -8.93
C PHE A 64 10.32 -6.07 -7.78
N PRO A 65 10.86 -4.91 -7.37
CA PRO A 65 11.72 -4.85 -6.21
C PRO A 65 10.91 -5.07 -4.93
N THR A 66 11.49 -5.74 -3.94
CA THR A 66 10.88 -5.90 -2.61
C THR A 66 11.90 -5.76 -1.50
N TYR A 67 11.46 -5.32 -0.32
CA TYR A 67 12.27 -5.26 0.91
C TYR A 67 13.62 -4.53 0.73
N CYS A 68 13.59 -3.40 0.02
CA CYS A 68 14.78 -2.74 -0.51
C CYS A 68 15.73 -2.11 0.53
N ASP A 69 15.22 -1.69 1.70
CA ASP A 69 16.09 -1.28 2.81
C ASP A 69 15.48 -1.72 4.16
N PRO A 70 16.05 -2.73 4.85
CA PRO A 70 15.55 -3.17 6.14
C PRO A 70 15.80 -2.15 7.28
N ARG A 71 16.59 -1.09 7.05
CA ARG A 71 16.94 -0.08 8.05
C ARG A 71 15.92 1.05 8.16
N SER A 72 14.95 1.11 7.25
CA SER A 72 13.87 2.11 7.26
C SER A 72 12.52 1.43 7.54
N PRO A 73 12.29 0.99 8.80
CA PRO A 73 11.04 0.34 9.18
C PRO A 73 9.88 1.33 9.17
N PHE A 74 8.65 0.81 9.16
CA PHE A 74 7.44 1.63 9.25
C PHE A 74 7.40 2.43 10.57
N ASP A 75 7.34 3.75 10.46
CA ASP A 75 7.16 4.68 11.57
C ASP A 75 5.71 5.20 11.63
N LYS A 76 4.94 4.72 12.60
CA LYS A 76 3.55 5.14 12.82
C LYS A 76 3.37 6.65 13.03
N ASN A 77 4.40 7.37 13.48
CA ASN A 77 4.31 8.80 13.75
C ASN A 77 4.24 9.61 12.45
N GLN A 78 4.76 9.08 11.34
CA GLN A 78 4.72 9.76 10.04
C GLN A 78 3.33 9.77 9.39
N VAL A 79 2.41 8.94 9.90
CA VAL A 79 1.03 8.81 9.39
C VAL A 79 -0.05 9.24 10.40
N SER A 80 0.35 9.68 11.59
CA SER A 80 -0.58 9.87 12.71
C SER A 80 -1.65 10.95 12.47
N ASP A 81 -1.31 11.99 11.71
CA ASP A 81 -2.20 13.11 11.40
C ASP A 81 -3.24 12.79 10.32
N PHE A 82 -3.04 11.73 9.53
CA PHE A 82 -4.01 11.26 8.53
C PHE A 82 -4.42 9.79 8.74
N ILE A 83 -4.26 9.27 9.96
CA ILE A 83 -4.57 7.89 10.31
C ILE A 83 -6.04 7.53 10.05
N GLY A 84 -6.98 8.46 10.26
CA GLY A 84 -8.39 8.23 9.97
C GLY A 84 -8.66 8.01 8.47
N SER A 85 -7.88 8.64 7.57
CA SER A 85 -7.95 8.37 6.14
C SER A 85 -7.39 6.99 5.79
N MET A 86 -6.31 6.57 6.47
CA MET A 86 -5.74 5.22 6.33
C MET A 86 -6.76 4.16 6.77
N GLU A 87 -7.40 4.34 7.92
CA GLU A 87 -8.42 3.42 8.44
C GLU A 87 -9.65 3.33 7.53
N LYS A 88 -10.05 4.46 6.93
CA LYS A 88 -11.22 4.52 6.05
C LYS A 88 -10.95 3.91 4.67
N TYR A 89 -9.82 4.25 4.05
CA TYR A 89 -9.57 3.95 2.64
C TYR A 89 -8.56 2.82 2.41
N TRP A 90 -7.74 2.50 3.41
CA TRP A 90 -6.75 1.42 3.37
C TRP A 90 -6.91 0.43 4.55
N PRO A 91 -8.12 -0.01 4.93
CA PRO A 91 -8.29 -0.94 6.03
C PRO A 91 -7.69 -2.32 5.72
N SER A 92 -7.39 -3.08 6.77
CA SER A 92 -7.12 -4.52 6.66
C SER A 92 -8.38 -5.32 6.94
N MET A 93 -8.68 -6.26 6.05
CA MET A 93 -9.79 -7.22 6.19
C MET A 93 -9.32 -8.58 6.74
N SER A 94 -8.08 -8.66 7.25
CA SER A 94 -7.52 -9.92 7.79
C SER A 94 -8.10 -10.24 9.17
N CYS A 95 -8.14 -11.54 9.50
CA CYS A 95 -8.52 -12.02 10.83
C CYS A 95 -7.31 -12.21 11.76
N PRO A 96 -7.47 -11.94 13.07
CA PRO A 96 -8.64 -11.32 13.71
C PRO A 96 -8.77 -9.83 13.34
N SER A 97 -9.95 -9.25 13.62
CA SER A 97 -10.21 -7.81 13.43
C SER A 97 -9.08 -6.95 14.02
N ASN A 98 -8.58 -6.00 13.22
CA ASN A 98 -7.40 -5.22 13.54
C ASN A 98 -7.50 -3.76 13.05
N ASP A 99 -6.50 -2.95 13.40
CA ASP A 99 -6.42 -1.51 13.13
C ASP A 99 -5.63 -1.18 11.85
N GLY A 100 -5.34 -2.16 11.00
CA GLY A 100 -4.61 -1.96 9.74
C GLY A 100 -3.11 -1.76 9.87
N ARG A 101 -2.56 -1.42 11.05
CA ARG A 101 -1.14 -1.04 11.19
C ARG A 101 -0.16 -2.11 10.74
N LYS A 102 -0.46 -3.39 11.00
CA LYS A 102 0.36 -4.51 10.51
C LYS A 102 0.36 -4.60 8.99
N PHE A 103 -0.78 -4.31 8.37
CA PHE A 103 -0.90 -4.31 6.92
C PHE A 103 -0.16 -3.13 6.29
N TRP A 104 -0.30 -1.92 6.83
CA TRP A 104 0.46 -0.75 6.35
C TRP A 104 1.97 -0.92 6.51
N SER A 105 2.40 -1.50 7.65
CA SER A 105 3.80 -1.84 7.87
C SER A 105 4.30 -2.85 6.83
N HIS A 106 3.50 -3.88 6.50
CA HIS A 106 3.83 -4.82 5.44
C HIS A 106 3.97 -4.15 4.08
N GLU A 107 3.00 -3.33 3.68
CA GLU A 107 3.02 -2.63 2.39
C GLU A 107 4.19 -1.64 2.29
N TRP A 108 4.52 -0.93 3.37
CA TRP A 108 5.70 -0.09 3.41
C TRP A 108 6.98 -0.91 3.27
N MET A 109 7.19 -1.90 4.15
CA MET A 109 8.43 -2.68 4.18
C MET A 109 8.65 -3.47 2.90
N LYS A 110 7.59 -3.99 2.28
CA LYS A 110 7.71 -4.82 1.08
C LYS A 110 7.80 -3.96 -0.18
N HIS A 111 6.99 -2.91 -0.29
CA HIS A 111 6.82 -2.15 -1.53
C HIS A 111 7.25 -0.69 -1.40
N GLY A 112 6.71 0.04 -0.41
CA GLY A 112 6.95 1.48 -0.28
C GLY A 112 8.42 1.85 -0.10
N ILE A 113 9.20 1.04 0.63
CA ILE A 113 10.63 1.28 0.84
C ILE A 113 11.43 1.23 -0.47
N CYS A 114 10.97 0.48 -1.46
CA CYS A 114 11.59 0.43 -2.78
C CYS A 114 11.34 1.68 -3.62
N SER A 115 10.53 2.62 -3.11
CA SER A 115 10.28 3.93 -3.70
C SER A 115 10.87 5.09 -2.89
N GLU A 116 11.64 4.84 -1.83
CA GLU A 116 12.08 5.86 -0.86
C GLU A 116 12.89 7.00 -1.49
N SER A 117 13.58 6.73 -2.61
CA SER A 117 14.29 7.73 -3.41
C SER A 117 13.38 8.82 -4.01
N LEU A 118 12.08 8.53 -4.16
CA LEU A 118 11.06 9.43 -4.71
C LEU A 118 9.99 9.79 -3.68
N LEU A 119 9.56 8.79 -2.89
CA LEU A 119 8.50 8.89 -1.91
C LEU A 119 9.01 8.35 -0.57
N ASN A 120 9.37 9.24 0.36
CA ASN A 120 9.54 8.83 1.76
C ASN A 120 8.23 8.24 2.31
N GLN A 121 8.28 7.58 3.47
CA GLN A 121 7.12 6.88 4.02
C GLN A 121 5.85 7.73 4.08
N ARG A 122 5.95 8.95 4.60
CA ARG A 122 4.82 9.88 4.66
C ARG A 122 4.23 10.13 3.27
N ASN A 123 5.07 10.48 2.30
CA ASN A 123 4.64 10.80 0.94
C ASN A 123 4.12 9.56 0.20
N TYR A 124 4.64 8.36 0.47
CA TYR A 124 4.12 7.11 -0.08
C TYR A 124 2.64 6.91 0.30
N PHE A 125 2.32 7.03 1.58
CA PHE A 125 0.94 6.88 2.04
C PHE A 125 0.03 8.00 1.57
N LEU A 126 0.47 9.27 1.65
CA LEU A 126 -0.32 10.41 1.16
C LEU A 126 -0.59 10.33 -0.35
N THR A 127 0.41 9.98 -1.14
CA THR A 127 0.25 9.81 -2.59
C THR A 127 -0.76 8.71 -2.91
N THR A 128 -0.66 7.57 -2.22
CA THR A 128 -1.60 6.47 -2.42
C THR A 128 -3.03 6.83 -2.01
N LEU A 129 -3.20 7.57 -0.90
CA LEU A 129 -4.50 8.10 -0.48
C LEU A 129 -5.06 9.10 -1.50
N ASN A 130 -4.24 9.99 -2.04
CA ASN A 130 -4.65 10.94 -3.08
C ASN A 130 -5.09 10.22 -4.36
N LEU A 131 -4.32 9.24 -4.82
CA LEU A 131 -4.70 8.38 -5.95
C LEU A 131 -6.05 7.70 -5.71
N ARG A 132 -6.31 7.23 -4.48
CA ARG A 132 -7.62 6.65 -4.14
C ARG A 132 -8.76 7.66 -4.21
N MET A 133 -8.53 8.91 -3.85
CA MET A 133 -9.55 9.96 -3.93
C MET A 133 -9.84 10.37 -5.38
N GLU A 134 -8.82 10.38 -6.24
CA GLU A 134 -8.96 10.70 -7.66
C GLU A 134 -9.57 9.54 -8.47
N VAL A 135 -9.15 8.32 -8.18
CA VAL A 135 -9.62 7.10 -8.86
C VAL A 135 -10.86 6.55 -8.16
N ASN A 136 -12.02 7.10 -8.50
CA ASN A 136 -13.31 6.63 -8.02
C ASN A 136 -13.92 5.58 -8.96
N ILE A 137 -13.48 4.33 -8.79
CA ILE A 137 -13.92 3.18 -9.59
C ILE A 137 -15.41 2.90 -9.40
N LEU A 138 -15.91 2.92 -8.16
CA LEU A 138 -17.32 2.62 -7.90
C LEU A 138 -18.23 3.60 -8.62
N SER A 139 -17.97 4.90 -8.51
CA SER A 139 -18.78 5.89 -9.23
C SER A 139 -18.60 5.82 -10.75
N ALA A 140 -17.47 5.30 -11.26
CA ALA A 140 -17.34 5.03 -12.69
C ALA A 140 -18.26 3.88 -13.13
N PHE A 141 -18.38 2.81 -12.34
CA PHE A 141 -19.33 1.72 -12.60
C PHE A 141 -20.78 2.17 -12.47
N GLU A 142 -21.12 2.91 -11.43
CA GLU A 142 -22.48 3.44 -11.22
C GLU A 142 -22.92 4.32 -12.39
N ARG A 143 -22.03 5.21 -12.89
CA ARG A 143 -22.30 6.02 -14.08
C ARG A 143 -22.46 5.20 -15.36
N ALA A 144 -21.83 4.03 -15.42
CA ALA A 144 -21.97 3.09 -16.53
C ALA A 144 -23.20 2.17 -16.38
N GLY A 145 -24.00 2.32 -15.31
CA GLY A 145 -25.21 1.55 -15.07
C GLY A 145 -24.99 0.16 -14.46
N ASN A 146 -23.87 -0.05 -13.76
CA ASN A 146 -23.57 -1.28 -13.02
C ASN A 146 -23.72 -1.07 -11.51
#